data_AF-A0A0K9YW17-F1
#
_entry.id   AF-A0A0K9YW17-F1
#
_cell.length_a   1.000
_cell.length_b   1.000
_cell.length_c   1.000
_cell.angle_alpha   90.00
_cell.angle_beta   90.00
_cell.angle_gamma   90.00
#
_symmetry.space_group_name_H-M   'P 1'
#
loop_
_entity.id
_entity.type
_entity.pdbx_description
1 polymer ?
#
loop_
_entity_poly.entity_id
_entity_poly.type
_entity_poly.pdbx_seq_one_letter_code
_entity_poly.pdbx_strand_id
1 'polypeptide(L)'
;MEGILQSRELLHGIRELIREEFKNEGLLKEPWRFRKIDEVLSPTKVKCFVDGSDTSIVISCNPDVLFRKNDEVWIVNTARDNKSRFVLCKRF
;
A
#
# COMPACT_ATOMS: atom_id res chain seq x y z
N MET A 1 8.17 -30.94 11.64
CA MET A 1 7.22 -29.91 12.13
C MET A 1 7.91 -28.69 12.71
N GLU A 2 9.16 -28.78 13.19
CA GLU A 2 9.92 -27.66 13.79
C GLU A 2 10.29 -26.54 12.80
N GLY A 3 10.64 -26.85 11.54
CA GLY A 3 11.02 -25.82 10.55
C GLY A 3 9.89 -24.84 10.16
N ILE A 4 8.62 -25.27 10.27
CA ILE A 4 7.46 -24.41 10.00
C ILE A 4 7.22 -23.45 11.17
N LEU A 5 7.52 -23.87 12.40
CA LEU A 5 7.38 -23.04 13.60
C LEU A 5 8.40 -21.89 13.61
N GLN A 6 9.69 -22.19 13.33
CA GLN A 6 10.74 -21.18 13.23
C GLN A 6 10.46 -20.13 12.14
N SER A 7 9.88 -20.56 11.02
CA SER A 7 9.49 -19.66 9.93
C SER A 7 8.38 -18.68 10.35
N ARG A 8 7.47 -19.09 11.23
CA ARG A 8 6.39 -18.22 11.75
C ARG A 8 6.91 -17.21 12.75
N GLU A 9 7.81 -17.63 13.65
CA GLU A 9 8.45 -16.74 14.62
C GLU A 9 9.32 -15.68 13.93
N LEU A 10 10.08 -16.08 12.90
CA LEU A 10 10.85 -15.14 12.08
C LEU A 10 9.95 -14.14 11.36
N LEU A 11 8.88 -14.59 10.70
CA LEU A 11 7.92 -13.72 10.04
C LEU A 11 7.22 -12.76 11.03
N HIS A 12 6.96 -13.22 12.25
CA HIS A 12 6.41 -12.39 13.30
C HIS A 12 7.40 -11.30 13.73
N GLY A 13 8.66 -11.66 13.99
CA GLY A 13 9.71 -10.71 14.34
C GLY A 13 9.95 -9.65 13.27
N ILE A 14 9.98 -10.04 11.99
CA ILE A 14 10.10 -9.10 10.85
C ILE A 14 8.91 -8.13 10.81
N ARG A 15 7.68 -8.62 11.04
CA ARG A 15 6.49 -7.76 11.04
C ARG A 15 6.51 -6.74 12.18
N GLU A 16 6.95 -7.16 13.36
CA GLU A 16 7.06 -6.25 14.52
C GLU A 16 8.15 -5.19 14.29
N LEU A 17 9.31 -5.58 13.73
CA LEU A 17 10.38 -4.63 13.39
C LEU A 17 9.91 -3.60 12.35
N ILE A 18 9.23 -4.04 11.28
CA ILE A 18 8.66 -3.13 10.28
C ILE A 18 7.62 -2.19 10.90
N ARG A 19 6.78 -2.70 11.81
CA ARG A 19 5.79 -1.88 12.54
C ARG A 19 6.47 -0.83 13.42
N GLU A 20 7.51 -1.20 14.17
CA GLU A 20 8.24 -0.25 15.00
C GLU A 20 8.90 0.85 14.17
N GLU A 21 9.59 0.49 13.08
CA GLU A 21 10.16 1.48 12.16
C GLU A 21 9.09 2.42 11.59
N PHE A 22 7.96 1.89 11.13
CA PHE A 22 6.88 2.71 10.61
C PHE A 22 6.22 3.57 11.69
N LYS A 23 6.21 3.11 12.95
CA LYS A 23 5.71 3.89 14.09
C LYS A 23 6.63 5.06 14.38
N ASN A 24 7.93 4.80 14.44
CA ASN A 24 8.98 5.77 14.77
C ASN A 24 9.02 6.89 13.73
N GLU A 25 8.88 6.55 12.45
CA GLU A 25 8.78 7.51 11.35
C GLU A 25 7.41 8.21 11.25
N GLY A 26 6.45 7.85 12.11
CA GLY A 26 5.09 8.42 12.10
C GLY A 26 4.24 7.98 10.91
N LEU A 27 4.66 6.93 10.19
CA LEU A 27 4.00 6.35 9.01
C LEU A 27 2.82 5.44 9.35
N LEU A 28 2.69 5.00 10.62
CA LEU A 28 1.52 4.22 11.09
C LEU A 28 0.26 5.06 11.38
N LYS A 29 0.33 6.40 11.29
CA LYS A 29 -0.77 7.26 11.76
C LYS A 29 -2.01 7.25 10.87
N GLU A 30 -1.94 6.76 9.63
CA GLU A 30 -3.10 6.61 8.75
C GLU A 30 -3.10 5.23 8.07
N PRO A 31 -4.27 4.59 7.92
CA PRO A 31 -4.34 3.20 7.49
C PRO A 31 -3.86 3.04 6.06
N TRP A 32 -3.15 1.94 5.81
CA TRP A 32 -2.90 1.42 4.48
C TRP A 32 -4.27 1.14 3.85
N ARG A 33 -4.63 1.89 2.81
CA ARG A 33 -5.99 1.85 2.26
C ARG A 33 -6.01 0.89 1.08
N PHE A 34 -6.85 -0.12 1.21
CA PHE A 34 -7.10 -1.08 0.14
C PHE A 34 -8.02 -0.49 -0.91
N ARG A 35 -7.58 -0.35 -2.16
CA ARG A 35 -8.34 0.34 -3.21
C ARG A 35 -8.24 -0.37 -4.54
N LYS A 36 -8.99 0.11 -5.53
CA LYS A 36 -9.06 -0.49 -6.87
C LYS A 36 -8.63 0.52 -7.92
N ILE A 37 -7.81 0.08 -8.87
CA ILE A 37 -7.41 0.90 -10.02
C ILE A 37 -8.57 1.00 -11.00
N ASP A 38 -8.92 2.23 -11.34
CA ASP A 38 -9.87 2.57 -12.40
C ASP A 38 -9.17 2.59 -13.77
N GLU A 39 -8.00 3.24 -13.83
CA GLU A 39 -7.23 3.45 -15.05
C GLU A 39 -5.73 3.61 -14.74
N VAL A 40 -4.87 3.14 -15.65
CA VAL A 40 -3.42 3.39 -15.58
C VAL A 40 -3.09 4.50 -16.57
N LEU A 41 -2.60 5.63 -16.08
CA LEU A 41 -2.33 6.82 -16.90
C LEU A 41 -0.89 6.84 -17.42
N SER A 42 0.05 6.39 -16.59
CA SER A 42 1.47 6.26 -16.92
C SER A 42 2.13 5.24 -15.99
N PRO A 43 3.41 4.85 -16.22
CA PRO A 43 4.15 4.01 -15.29
C PRO A 43 4.24 4.58 -13.86
N THR A 44 4.07 5.89 -13.68
CA THR A 44 4.21 6.56 -12.39
C THR A 44 2.89 7.14 -11.86
N LYS A 45 1.77 7.01 -12.59
CA LYS A 45 0.47 7.56 -12.21
C LYS A 45 -0.68 6.64 -12.57
N VAL A 46 -1.60 6.47 -11.63
CA VAL A 46 -2.85 5.72 -11.80
C VAL A 46 -4.03 6.55 -11.33
N LYS A 47 -5.21 6.24 -11.86
CA LYS A 47 -6.49 6.70 -11.34
C LYS A 47 -7.09 5.59 -10.49
N CYS A 48 -7.44 5.86 -9.24
CA CYS A 48 -7.96 4.84 -8.33
C CYS A 48 -9.15 5.34 -7.51
N PHE A 49 -10.05 4.43 -7.16
CA PHE A 49 -11.14 4.69 -6.22
C PHE A 49 -10.59 4.74 -4.80
N VAL A 50 -10.88 5.79 -4.04
CA VAL A 50 -10.43 5.94 -2.65
C VAL A 50 -11.65 6.01 -1.72
N ASP A 51 -11.68 5.18 -0.68
CA ASP A 51 -12.60 5.28 0.48
C ASP A 51 -14.09 5.15 0.16
N GLY A 52 -14.47 4.12 -0.62
CA GLY A 52 -15.88 3.93 -0.97
C GLY A 52 -16.47 5.08 -1.77
N SER A 53 -15.62 5.99 -2.27
CA SER A 53 -16.01 7.01 -3.23
C SER A 53 -16.28 6.35 -4.58
N ASP A 54 -17.40 6.74 -5.21
CA ASP A 54 -17.72 6.40 -6.59
C ASP A 54 -16.86 7.15 -7.61
N THR A 55 -16.03 8.09 -7.13
CA THR A 55 -15.10 8.86 -7.96
C THR A 55 -13.66 8.43 -7.76
N SER A 56 -12.97 8.21 -8.88
CA SER A 56 -11.56 7.91 -8.92
C SER A 56 -10.72 9.19 -8.98
N ILE A 57 -9.60 9.19 -8.26
CA ILE A 57 -8.64 10.30 -8.22
C ILE A 57 -7.29 9.87 -8.78
N VAL A 58 -6.50 10.82 -9.27
CA VAL A 58 -5.14 10.56 -9.77
C VAL A 58 -4.15 10.52 -8.62
N ILE A 59 -3.34 9.46 -8.56
CA ILE A 59 -2.36 9.20 -7.51
C ILE A 59 -1.06 8.71 -8.15
N SER A 60 0.08 9.13 -7.60
CA SER A 60 1.39 8.58 -7.98
C SER A 60 1.51 7.12 -7.55
N CYS A 61 2.21 6.30 -8.34
CA CYS A 61 2.38 4.88 -8.06
C CYS A 61 3.82 4.41 -8.22
N ASN A 62 4.09 3.22 -7.67
CA ASN A 62 5.37 2.54 -7.81
C ASN A 62 5.63 2.14 -9.28
N PRO A 63 6.66 2.69 -9.95
CA PRO A 63 6.95 2.37 -11.34
C PRO A 63 7.45 0.94 -11.57
N ASP A 64 7.94 0.28 -10.52
CA ASP A 64 8.44 -1.09 -10.60
C ASP A 64 7.32 -2.15 -10.54
N VAL A 65 6.06 -1.70 -10.36
CA VAL A 65 4.89 -2.57 -10.31
C VAL A 65 4.04 -2.36 -11.55
N LEU A 66 3.84 -3.43 -12.33
CA LEU A 66 2.97 -3.39 -13.51
C LEU A 66 1.49 -3.42 -13.10
N PHE A 67 0.92 -2.25 -12.87
CA PHE A 67 -0.50 -2.09 -12.55
C PHE A 67 -1.42 -2.27 -13.77
N ARG A 68 -2.65 -2.72 -13.53
CA ARG A 68 -3.73 -2.87 -14.50
C ARG A 68 -5.04 -2.35 -13.95
N LYS A 69 -5.95 -2.00 -14.85
CA LYS A 69 -7.34 -1.71 -14.47
C LYS A 69 -7.92 -2.88 -13.66
N ASN A 70 -8.66 -2.54 -12.62
CA ASN A 70 -9.24 -3.45 -11.63
C ASN A 70 -8.27 -4.11 -10.65
N ASP A 71 -6.95 -3.88 -10.74
CA ASP A 71 -6.02 -4.36 -9.72
C ASP A 71 -6.42 -3.76 -8.37
N GLU A 72 -6.40 -4.60 -7.35
CA GLU A 72 -6.55 -4.14 -5.98
C GLU A 72 -5.18 -3.82 -5.39
N VAL A 73 -5.07 -2.70 -4.68
CA VAL A 73 -3.78 -2.10 -4.32
C VAL A 73 -3.76 -1.56 -2.90
N TRP A 74 -2.56 -1.47 -2.36
CA TRP A 74 -2.27 -0.75 -1.12
C TRP A 74 -1.89 0.70 -1.42
N ILE A 75 -2.58 1.63 -0.76
CA ILE A 75 -2.25 3.05 -0.77
C ILE A 75 -1.66 3.43 0.58
N VAL A 76 -0.52 4.11 0.53
CA VAL A 76 0.12 4.71 1.70
C VAL A 76 -0.05 6.23 1.64
N ASN A 77 -0.23 6.85 2.81
CA ASN A 77 -0.12 8.30 2.93
C ASN A 77 1.36 8.63 3.17
N THR A 78 1.96 9.43 2.27
CA THR A 78 3.39 9.79 2.30
C THR A 78 3.66 11.05 3.11
N ALA A 79 2.61 11.75 3.58
CA ALA A 79 2.70 12.83 4.53
C ALA A 79 1.64 12.66 5.63
N ARG A 80 1.66 13.54 6.64
CA ARG A 80 0.62 13.59 7.68
C ARG A 80 -0.74 14.10 7.16
N ASP A 81 -0.91 14.24 5.84
CA ASP A 81 -2.14 14.69 5.23
C ASP A 81 -2.75 13.65 4.29
N ASN A 82 -4.07 13.70 4.14
CA ASN A 82 -4.83 12.82 3.26
C ASN A 82 -4.65 13.15 1.77
N LYS A 83 -3.82 14.13 1.43
CA LYS A 83 -3.61 14.59 0.05
C LYS A 83 -2.39 13.92 -0.57
N SER A 84 -1.39 13.60 0.25
CA SER A 84 -0.16 12.95 -0.18
C SER A 84 -0.33 11.43 -0.16
N ARG A 85 -0.90 10.88 -1.23
CA ARG A 85 -1.16 9.44 -1.39
C ARG A 85 -0.19 8.82 -2.40
N PHE A 86 0.17 7.56 -2.19
CA PHE A 86 1.01 6.78 -3.09
C PHE A 86 0.54 5.33 -3.19
N VAL A 87 0.41 4.81 -4.41
CA VAL A 87 0.05 3.41 -4.66
C VAL A 87 1.31 2.55 -4.65
N LEU A 88 1.46 1.71 -3.64
CA LEU A 88 2.71 0.98 -3.37
C LEU A 88 2.82 -0.33 -4.15
N CYS A 89 1.82 -1.20 -4.02
CA CYS A 89 1.84 -2.55 -4.55
C CYS A 89 0.42 -3.12 -4.72
N LYS A 90 0.32 -4.25 -5.43
CA LYS A 90 -0.92 -5.03 -5.55
C LYS A 90 -1.20 -5.77 -4.25
N ARG A 91 -2.48 -5.98 -3.95
CA ARG A 91 -2.88 -6.73 -2.77
C ARG A 91 -2.71 -8.23 -2.97
N PHE A 92 -2.95 -8.78 -4.16
CA PHE A 92 -2.69 -10.18 -4.57
C PHE A 92 -2.58 -10.29 -6.09
#